data_AF-A0A443SU85-F1
#
_entry.id   AF-A0A443SU85-F1
#
_cell.length_a   1.000
_cell.length_b   1.000
_cell.length_c   1.000
_cell.angle_alpha   90.00
_cell.angle_beta   90.00
_cell.angle_gamma   90.00
#
_symmetry.space_group_name_H-M   'P 1'
#
loop_
_entity.id
_entity.type
_entity.pdbx_description
1 polymer ?
#
loop_
_entity_poly.entity_id
_entity_poly.type
_entity_poly.pdbx_seq_one_letter_code
_entity_poly.pdbx_strand_id
1 'polypeptide(L)'
;MSDVVGVWEVPLSDKVHKVEFEHGTTTGKRVIKVDGEEVIRHDWMFKLVGRETFEVSGSKCEVVISAASGFSYEYTLLVDGKQLKKFKERQSKIMKTWLITYKDNSFRVVLGDSDENVFIKTQSSGNKKAGIIYTLVVDGKEATENGE
;
A
#
# COMPACT_ATOMS: atom_id res chain seq x y z
N MET A 1 -11.02 -12.53 -5.36
CA MET A 1 -10.11 -11.37 -5.23
C MET A 1 -9.43 -11.53 -3.88
N SER A 2 -8.11 -11.70 -3.83
CA SER A 2 -7.42 -11.96 -2.55
C SER A 2 -7.24 -10.64 -1.79
N ASP A 3 -7.78 -10.53 -0.58
CA ASP A 3 -7.62 -9.36 0.32
C ASP A 3 -6.21 -9.24 0.93
N VAL A 4 -5.21 -9.84 0.28
CA VAL A 4 -3.81 -9.84 0.74
C VAL A 4 -3.24 -8.44 0.56
N VAL A 5 -2.95 -7.79 1.70
CA VAL A 5 -2.45 -6.41 1.78
C VAL A 5 -0.96 -6.34 2.13
N GLY A 6 -0.37 -7.43 2.59
CA GLY A 6 1.05 -7.49 2.94
C GLY A 6 1.66 -8.88 2.70
N VAL A 7 2.89 -8.90 2.20
CA VAL A 7 3.71 -10.11 2.07
C VAL A 7 5.14 -9.77 2.48
N TRP A 8 5.71 -10.58 3.36
CA TRP A 8 7.09 -10.43 3.84
C TRP A 8 7.83 -11.76 3.74
N GLU A 9 9.12 -11.67 3.42
CA GLU A 9 10.06 -12.78 3.53
C GLU A 9 10.88 -12.57 4.80
N VAL A 10 10.74 -13.47 5.76
CA VAL A 10 11.34 -13.39 7.08
C VAL A 10 12.50 -14.39 7.16
N PRO A 11 13.76 -13.94 7.03
CA PRO A 11 14.90 -14.81 7.21
C PRO A 11 15.07 -15.14 8.70
N LEU A 12 14.79 -16.39 9.07
CA LEU A 12 15.04 -16.93 10.41
C LEU A 12 16.18 -17.96 10.36
N SER A 13 16.49 -18.54 11.51
CA SER A 13 17.62 -19.48 11.67
C SER A 13 17.44 -20.79 10.91
N ASP A 14 16.20 -21.23 10.69
CA ASP A 14 15.86 -22.45 9.97
C ASP A 14 15.74 -22.22 8.47
N LYS A 15 14.96 -21.22 8.04
CA LYS A 15 14.78 -20.85 6.64
C LYS A 15 14.21 -19.44 6.49
N VAL A 16 14.03 -19.03 5.24
CA VAL A 16 13.21 -17.86 4.91
C VAL A 16 11.74 -18.28 4.91
N HIS A 17 10.96 -17.70 5.83
CA HIS A 17 9.51 -17.90 5.89
C HIS A 17 8.77 -16.83 5.10
N LYS A 18 7.67 -17.23 4.45
CA LYS A 18 6.78 -16.28 3.77
C LYS A 18 5.59 -15.97 4.67
N VAL A 19 5.46 -14.72 5.10
CA VAL A 19 4.31 -14.23 5.87
C VAL A 19 3.39 -13.46 4.95
N GLU A 20 2.11 -13.81 4.93
CA GLU A 20 1.05 -13.12 4.16
C GLU A 20 -0.02 -12.60 5.12
N PHE A 21 -0.47 -11.37 4.89
CA PHE A 21 -1.51 -10.74 5.68
C PHE A 21 -2.69 -10.30 4.82
N GLU A 22 -3.88 -10.75 5.17
CA GLU A 22 -5.16 -10.29 4.61
C GLU A 22 -5.84 -9.32 5.57
N HIS A 23 -6.38 -8.22 5.05
CA HIS A 23 -7.15 -7.27 5.84
C HIS A 23 -8.38 -6.75 5.08
N GLY A 24 -9.57 -7.10 5.58
CA GLY A 24 -10.84 -6.62 5.06
C GLY A 24 -11.25 -5.32 5.73
N THR A 25 -11.19 -4.20 5.03
CA THR A 25 -11.49 -2.86 5.59
C THR A 25 -12.98 -2.60 5.85
N THR A 26 -13.89 -3.43 5.30
CA THR A 26 -15.33 -3.35 5.54
C THR A 26 -15.77 -4.10 6.80
N THR A 27 -15.21 -5.29 7.03
CA THR A 27 -15.59 -6.17 8.15
C THR A 27 -14.58 -6.17 9.29
N GLY A 28 -13.39 -5.61 9.06
CA GLY A 28 -12.22 -5.76 9.93
C GLY A 28 -11.63 -7.17 9.91
N LYS A 29 -11.94 -7.99 8.90
CA LYS A 29 -11.36 -9.34 8.75
C LYS A 29 -9.84 -9.27 8.76
N ARG A 30 -9.17 -10.14 9.51
CA ARG A 30 -7.71 -10.28 9.54
C ARG A 30 -7.34 -11.75 9.37
N VAL A 31 -6.43 -12.07 8.46
CA VAL A 31 -5.88 -13.43 8.32
C VAL A 31 -4.38 -13.34 8.15
N ILE A 32 -3.62 -14.09 8.95
CA ILE A 32 -2.18 -14.23 8.79
C ILE A 32 -1.89 -15.66 8.36
N LYS A 33 -1.10 -15.78 7.28
CA LYS A 33 -0.58 -17.05 6.78
C LYS A 33 0.93 -17.06 6.86
N VAL A 34 1.51 -18.18 7.28
CA VAL A 34 2.95 -18.42 7.30
C VAL A 34 3.22 -19.65 6.47
N ASP A 35 4.06 -19.53 5.44
CA ASP A 35 4.36 -20.59 4.47
C ASP A 35 3.13 -21.23 3.81
N GLY A 36 2.04 -20.46 3.70
CA GLY A 36 0.77 -20.90 3.14
C GLY A 36 -0.24 -21.47 4.16
N GLU A 37 0.18 -21.69 5.42
CA GLU A 37 -0.68 -22.18 6.49
C GLU A 37 -1.27 -21.01 7.31
N GLU A 38 -2.57 -21.06 7.61
CA GLU A 38 -3.24 -20.03 8.41
C GLU A 38 -2.87 -20.16 9.90
N VAL A 39 -2.24 -19.12 10.44
CA VAL A 39 -1.87 -19.07 11.87
C VAL A 39 -2.85 -18.22 12.68
N ILE A 40 -3.45 -17.20 12.07
CA ILE A 40 -4.46 -16.34 12.70
C ILE A 40 -5.60 -16.10 11.72
N ARG A 41 -6.83 -16.16 12.23
CA ARG A 41 -8.04 -15.78 11.50
C ARG A 41 -9.03 -15.07 12.43
N HIS A 42 -9.44 -13.88 12.01
CA HIS A 42 -10.57 -13.13 12.55
C HIS A 42 -11.48 -12.75 11.40
N ASP A 43 -12.71 -13.27 11.37
CA ASP A 43 -13.64 -12.99 10.27
C ASP A 43 -14.31 -11.61 10.41
N TRP A 44 -14.35 -11.06 11.63
CA TRP A 44 -14.93 -9.74 11.89
C TRP A 44 -14.25 -9.02 13.07
N MET A 45 -13.96 -7.73 12.89
CA MET A 45 -13.46 -6.84 13.94
C MET A 45 -13.98 -5.43 13.78
N PHE A 46 -14.42 -4.81 14.87
CA PHE A 46 -14.86 -3.41 14.85
C PHE A 46 -13.69 -2.42 14.64
N LYS A 47 -12.51 -2.72 15.18
CA LYS A 47 -11.32 -1.88 15.04
C LYS A 47 -10.51 -2.29 13.81
N LEU A 48 -10.25 -1.34 12.92
CA LEU A 48 -9.47 -1.56 11.68
C LEU A 48 -7.96 -1.37 11.88
N VAL A 49 -7.55 -0.64 12.93
CA VAL A 49 -6.14 -0.50 13.34
C VAL A 49 -5.83 -1.38 14.54
N GLY A 50 -4.56 -1.67 14.77
CA GLY A 50 -4.13 -2.47 15.92
C GLY A 50 -2.88 -3.29 15.62
N ARG A 51 -2.72 -4.38 16.37
CA ARG A 51 -1.62 -5.32 16.22
C ARG A 51 -2.13 -6.74 16.33
N GLU A 52 -1.51 -7.62 15.56
CA GLU A 52 -1.68 -9.07 15.66
C GLU A 52 -0.32 -9.68 15.98
N THR A 53 -0.25 -10.49 17.03
CA THR A 53 0.98 -11.12 17.49
C THR A 53 0.92 -12.62 17.23
N PHE A 54 1.98 -13.18 16.67
CA PHE A 54 2.13 -14.61 16.35
C PHE A 54 3.59 -15.02 16.48
N GLU A 55 3.87 -16.31 16.33
CA GLU A 55 5.21 -16.88 16.44
C GLU A 55 5.58 -17.61 15.15
N VAL A 56 6.83 -17.46 14.71
CA VAL A 56 7.38 -18.19 13.56
C VAL A 56 8.74 -18.75 13.97
N SER A 57 8.86 -20.08 13.98
CA SER A 57 10.11 -20.80 14.30
C SER A 57 10.82 -20.30 15.58
N GLY A 58 10.06 -19.98 16.63
CA GLY A 58 10.59 -19.49 17.92
C GLY A 58 10.85 -17.99 18.00
N SER A 59 10.73 -17.24 16.90
CA SER A 59 10.82 -15.78 16.88
C SER A 59 9.44 -15.15 17.04
N LYS A 60 9.35 -14.06 17.82
CA LYS A 60 8.10 -13.34 18.02
C LYS A 60 7.85 -12.40 16.84
N CYS A 61 6.71 -12.55 16.19
CA CYS A 61 6.29 -11.71 15.08
C CYS A 61 5.04 -10.88 15.42
N GLU A 62 4.98 -9.63 14.92
CA GLU A 62 3.81 -8.77 15.10
C GLU A 62 3.48 -8.03 13.80
N VAL A 63 2.25 -8.19 13.28
CA VAL A 63 1.73 -7.33 12.21
C VAL A 63 1.05 -6.13 12.86
N VAL A 64 1.55 -4.94 12.58
CA VAL A 64 1.01 -3.66 13.05
C VAL A 64 0.24 -3.00 11.91
N ILE A 65 -1.00 -2.59 12.22
CA ILE A 65 -1.89 -1.87 11.31
C ILE A 65 -2.05 -0.44 11.83
N SER A 66 -1.53 0.50 11.06
CA SER A 66 -1.56 1.93 11.38
C SER A 66 -2.44 2.68 10.37
N ALA A 67 -3.12 3.73 10.83
CA ALA A 67 -3.81 4.63 9.92
C ALA A 67 -2.79 5.48 9.16
N ALA A 68 -2.95 5.58 7.84
CA ALA A 68 -2.18 6.45 6.96
C ALA A 68 -3.08 7.55 6.38
N SER A 69 -2.50 8.55 5.73
CA SER A 69 -3.24 9.67 5.15
C SER A 69 -4.24 9.21 4.07
N GLY A 70 -5.34 9.95 3.91
CA GLY A 70 -6.31 9.70 2.84
C GLY A 70 -7.11 8.40 2.97
N PHE A 71 -7.54 8.05 4.20
CA PHE A 71 -8.32 6.84 4.50
C PHE A 71 -7.63 5.52 4.11
N SER A 72 -6.29 5.50 4.15
CA SER A 72 -5.49 4.31 3.87
C SER A 72 -4.89 3.70 5.14
N TYR A 73 -4.35 2.49 5.01
CA TYR A 73 -3.71 1.77 6.11
C TYR A 73 -2.29 1.39 5.74
N GLU A 74 -1.41 1.42 6.72
CA GLU A 74 -0.05 0.91 6.63
C GLU A 74 0.10 -0.36 7.46
N TYR A 75 0.81 -1.34 6.89
CA TYR A 75 1.07 -2.63 7.49
C TYR A 75 2.57 -2.83 7.70
N THR A 76 2.99 -3.07 8.94
CA THR A 76 4.40 -3.28 9.28
C THR A 76 4.55 -4.60 9.99
N LEU A 77 5.51 -5.43 9.56
CA LEU A 77 5.88 -6.64 10.26
C LEU A 77 7.06 -6.36 11.18
N LEU A 78 6.91 -6.68 12.46
CA LEU A 78 7.97 -6.69 13.46
C LEU A 78 8.41 -8.13 13.70
N VAL A 79 9.72 -8.34 13.79
CA VAL A 79 10.34 -9.63 14.19
C VAL A 79 11.28 -9.34 15.34
N ASP A 80 11.02 -9.94 16.49
CA ASP A 80 11.74 -9.70 17.75
C ASP A 80 11.86 -8.19 18.08
N GLY A 81 10.76 -7.46 17.86
CA GLY A 81 10.64 -6.03 18.10
C GLY A 81 11.28 -5.13 17.04
N LYS A 82 11.91 -5.69 16.01
CA LYS A 82 12.53 -4.92 14.91
C LYS A 82 11.65 -4.93 13.68
N GLN A 83 11.49 -3.77 13.04
CA GLN A 83 10.74 -3.66 11.79
C GLN A 83 11.49 -4.34 10.65
N LEU A 84 10.80 -5.25 9.98
CA LEU A 84 11.28 -5.83 8.74
C LEU A 84 10.81 -4.94 7.57
N LYS A 85 11.76 -4.48 6.75
CA LYS A 85 11.41 -3.75 5.52
C LYS A 85 10.46 -4.61 4.68
N LYS A 86 9.37 -4.01 4.20
CA LYS A 86 8.42 -4.66 3.30
C LYS A 86 9.18 -5.22 2.10
N PHE A 87 9.07 -6.52 1.85
CA PHE A 87 9.64 -7.13 0.64
C PHE A 87 8.77 -6.85 -0.60
N LYS A 88 7.50 -6.48 -0.40
CA LYS A 88 6.53 -6.24 -1.48
C LYS A 88 5.92 -4.84 -1.43
N GLU A 89 6.64 -3.83 -1.90
CA GLU A 89 6.07 -2.56 -2.39
C GLU A 89 5.28 -2.78 -3.70
N ARG A 90 4.29 -3.69 -3.70
CA ARG A 90 3.48 -3.93 -4.91
C ARG A 90 2.07 -4.44 -4.65
N GLN A 91 1.26 -3.56 -4.08
CA GLN A 91 0.06 -3.02 -4.72
C GLN A 91 0.12 -1.51 -4.45
N SER A 92 0.87 -0.73 -5.24
CA SER A 92 0.23 0.00 -6.32
C SER A 92 -1.22 0.34 -5.92
N LYS A 93 -1.48 1.54 -5.35
CA LYS A 93 -2.62 2.30 -5.90
C LYS A 93 -2.45 2.15 -7.38
N ILE A 94 -3.29 1.41 -8.11
CA ILE A 94 -3.06 1.06 -9.52
C ILE A 94 -2.45 2.27 -10.23
N MET A 95 -1.12 2.30 -10.34
CA MET A 95 -0.39 3.49 -10.77
C MET A 95 -0.56 3.44 -12.27
N LYS A 96 -1.64 4.08 -12.74
CA LYS A 96 -1.90 4.14 -14.16
C LYS A 96 -0.74 4.91 -14.76
N THR A 97 0.06 4.21 -15.55
CA THR A 97 1.17 4.77 -16.28
C THR A 97 0.79 4.78 -17.75
N TRP A 98 0.89 5.94 -18.37
CA TRP A 98 0.71 6.10 -19.81
C TRP A 98 2.03 6.51 -20.44
N LEU A 99 2.34 5.92 -21.60
CA LEU A 99 3.40 6.41 -22.47
C LEU A 99 2.74 7.21 -23.59
N ILE A 100 2.96 8.52 -23.63
CA ILE A 100 2.41 9.40 -24.66
C ILE A 100 3.53 9.89 -25.56
N THR A 101 3.25 10.09 -26.83
CA THR A 101 4.20 10.71 -27.77
C THR A 101 3.62 12.02 -28.26
N TYR A 102 4.36 13.11 -28.13
CA TYR A 102 3.97 14.44 -28.59
C TYR A 102 5.17 15.18 -29.18
N LYS A 103 5.03 15.69 -30.41
CA LYS A 103 6.10 16.38 -31.16
C LYS A 103 7.44 15.64 -31.07
N ASP A 104 7.44 14.36 -31.45
CA ASP A 104 8.61 13.46 -31.46
C ASP A 104 9.26 13.17 -30.10
N ASN A 105 8.64 13.59 -28.99
CA ASN A 105 9.09 13.28 -27.64
C ASN A 105 8.17 12.25 -26.98
N SER A 106 8.76 11.27 -26.30
CA SER A 106 8.01 10.28 -25.49
C SER A 106 8.00 10.68 -24.03
N PHE A 107 6.81 10.75 -23.43
CA PHE A 107 6.61 11.08 -22.03
C PHE A 107 5.98 9.90 -21.30
N ARG A 108 6.51 9.61 -20.11
CA ARG A 108 5.91 8.67 -19.17
C ARG A 108 5.12 9.47 -18.14
N VAL A 109 3.80 9.32 -18.13
CA VAL A 109 2.89 10.01 -17.21
C VAL A 109 2.39 9.02 -16.19
N VAL A 110 2.52 9.36 -14.90
CA VAL A 110 2.16 8.48 -13.78
C VAL A 110 1.00 9.09 -12.98
N LEU A 111 -0.08 8.33 -12.73
CA LEU A 111 -1.15 8.76 -11.83
C LEU A 111 -0.80 8.48 -10.37
N GLY A 112 -0.66 9.53 -9.55
CA GLY A 112 -0.32 9.47 -8.14
C GLY A 112 0.79 10.46 -7.78
N ASP A 113 1.09 10.58 -6.49
CA ASP A 113 2.26 11.33 -6.03
C ASP A 113 3.52 10.53 -6.38
N SER A 114 4.48 11.15 -7.07
CA SER A 114 5.61 10.45 -7.70
C SER A 114 6.83 11.37 -7.80
N ASP A 115 8.03 10.79 -7.68
CA ASP A 115 9.31 11.48 -7.93
C ASP A 115 9.69 11.54 -9.43
N GLU A 116 8.73 11.23 -10.31
CA GLU A 116 8.96 11.25 -11.76
C GLU A 116 8.78 12.68 -12.29
N ASN A 117 9.38 12.99 -13.43
CA ASN A 117 9.29 14.34 -14.01
C ASN A 117 7.87 14.73 -14.42
N VAL A 118 7.00 13.76 -14.72
CA VAL A 118 5.61 14.01 -15.14
C VAL A 118 4.63 13.08 -14.42
N PHE A 119 3.75 13.65 -13.59
CA PHE A 119 2.74 12.89 -12.86
C PHE A 119 1.44 13.66 -12.66
N ILE A 120 0.36 12.93 -12.37
CA ILE A 120 -0.95 13.48 -12.06
C ILE A 120 -1.18 13.33 -10.56
N LYS A 121 -1.14 14.45 -9.85
CA LYS A 121 -1.47 14.53 -8.43
C LYS A 121 -2.99 14.52 -8.25
N THR A 122 -3.47 13.77 -7.25
CA THR A 122 -4.88 13.73 -6.89
C THR A 122 -5.10 14.37 -5.53
N GLN A 123 -6.04 15.30 -5.43
CA GLN A 123 -6.43 15.90 -4.16
C GLN A 123 -7.95 15.97 -4.02
N SER A 124 -8.44 15.76 -2.80
CA SER A 124 -9.87 16.01 -2.51
C SER A 124 -10.15 17.50 -2.66
N SER A 125 -11.20 17.86 -3.39
CA SER A 125 -11.64 19.25 -3.49
C SER A 125 -12.18 19.82 -2.17
N GLY A 126 -12.43 18.98 -1.16
CA GLY A 126 -13.12 19.37 0.07
C GLY A 126 -14.61 19.70 -0.13
N ASN A 127 -15.10 19.71 -1.37
CA ASN A 127 -16.48 20.00 -1.73
C ASN A 127 -17.14 18.74 -2.29
N LYS A 128 -18.21 18.28 -1.61
CA LYS A 128 -18.95 17.07 -2.00
C LYS A 128 -19.50 17.11 -3.43
N LYS A 129 -19.70 18.29 -4.03
CA LYS A 129 -20.15 18.45 -5.42
C LYS A 129 -19.00 18.46 -6.43
N ALA A 130 -17.80 18.90 -6.05
CA ALA A 130 -16.66 19.05 -6.96
C ALA A 130 -15.78 17.79 -7.06
N GLY A 131 -15.84 16.88 -6.08
CA GLY A 131 -15.19 15.58 -6.18
C GLY A 131 -13.66 15.63 -6.03
N ILE A 132 -12.94 14.85 -6.86
CA ILE A 132 -11.47 14.75 -6.84
C ILE A 132 -10.90 15.68 -7.90
N ILE A 133 -9.91 16.48 -7.53
CA ILE A 133 -9.12 17.34 -8.42
C ILE A 133 -7.89 16.56 -8.88
N TYR A 134 -7.66 16.57 -10.19
CA TYR A 134 -6.48 16.02 -10.83
C TYR A 134 -5.61 17.17 -11.35
N THR A 135 -4.37 17.24 -10.89
CA THR A 135 -3.41 18.27 -11.30
C THR A 135 -2.22 17.62 -11.99
N LEU A 136 -1.91 18.03 -13.21
CA LEU A 136 -0.70 17.60 -13.91
C LEU A 136 0.50 18.37 -13.34
N VAL A 137 1.56 17.66 -12.98
CA VAL A 137 2.83 18.22 -12.52
C VAL A 137 3.91 17.85 -13.53
N VAL A 138 4.69 18.84 -13.97
CA VAL A 138 5.81 18.70 -14.89
C VAL A 138 7.04 19.37 -14.26
N ASP A 139 8.11 18.62 -14.04
CA ASP A 139 9.37 19.08 -13.43
C ASP A 139 9.14 19.86 -12.11
N GLY A 140 8.25 19.33 -11.27
CA GLY A 140 7.90 19.92 -9.98
C GLY A 140 6.98 21.15 -10.06
N LYS A 141 6.49 21.53 -11.24
CA LYS A 141 5.55 22.65 -11.43
C LYS A 141 4.16 22.15 -11.83
N GLU A 142 3.13 22.68 -11.19
CA GLU A 142 1.75 22.43 -11.59
C GLU A 142 1.50 23.07 -12.97
N ALA A 143 1.09 22.25 -13.93
CA ALA A 143 0.69 22.73 -15.24
C ALA A 143 -0.66 23.45 -15.11
N THR A 144 -0.71 24.70 -15.53
CA THR A 144 -1.97 25.44 -15.65
C THR A 144 -2.69 25.01 -16.92
N GLU A 145 -4.00 24.86 -16.85
CA GLU A 145 -4.83 24.78 -18.04
C GLU A 145 -4.69 26.11 -18.80
N ASN A 146 -3.96 26.09 -19.91
CA ASN A 146 -4.04 27.19 -20.86
C ASN A 146 -5.37 27.01 -21.59
N GLY A 147 -6.38 27.76 -21.16
CA GLY A 147 -7.60 27.89 -21.93
C GLY A 147 -7.25 28.45 -23.31
N GLU A 148 -7.71 27.78 -24.36
CA GLU A 148 -7.92 28.43 -25.66
C GLU A 148 -9.09 29.42 -25.55
#